data_AF-A0A1C6I4J6-F1
#
_entry.id   AF-A0A1C6I4J6-F1
#
_cell.length_a   1.000
_cell.length_b   1.000
_cell.length_c   1.000
_cell.angle_alpha   90.00
_cell.angle_beta   90.00
_cell.angle_gamma   90.00
#
_symmetry.space_group_name_H-M   'P 1'
#
loop_
_entity.id
_entity.type
_entity.pdbx_description
1 polymer ?
#
loop_
_entity_poly.entity_id
_entity_poly.type
_entity_poly.pdbx_seq_one_letter_code
_entity_poly.pdbx_strand_id
1 'polypeptide(L)' 'MKHNESIACTVIECKFHCNEDNYCTLNKIQVVSHTGCVSSKECTDCGSFSRK' A
#
# COMPACT_ATOMS: atom_id res chain seq x y z
N MET A 1 -16.97 -0.43 0.51
CA MET A 1 -16.18 -1.44 -0.24
C MET A 1 -15.68 -2.49 0.74
N LYS A 2 -15.41 -3.73 0.31
CA LYS A 2 -14.78 -4.70 1.20
C LYS A 2 -13.29 -4.37 1.31
N HIS A 3 -12.86 -3.81 2.45
CA HIS A 3 -11.44 -3.61 2.74
C HIS A 3 -10.78 -4.88 3.26
N ASN A 4 -9.47 -4.90 3.21
CA ASN A 4 -8.64 -5.91 3.85
C ASN A 4 -8.04 -5.34 5.14
N GLU A 5 -8.53 -5.83 6.28
CA GLU A 5 -8.11 -5.42 7.62
C GLU A 5 -6.62 -5.68 7.91
N SER A 6 -5.97 -6.55 7.11
CA SER A 6 -4.53 -6.81 7.21
C SER A 6 -3.66 -5.82 6.43
N ILE A 7 -4.25 -4.92 5.64
CA ILE A 7 -3.52 -3.99 4.78
C ILE A 7 -4.01 -2.56 5.05
N ALA A 8 -3.43 -1.95 6.08
CA ALA A 8 -3.64 -0.53 6.34
C ALA A 8 -3.07 0.30 5.18
N CYS A 9 -3.84 1.30 4.73
CA CYS A 9 -3.43 2.22 3.69
C CYS A 9 -4.04 3.57 4.01
N THR A 10 -3.20 4.56 4.33
CA THR A 10 -3.62 5.94 4.57
C THR A 10 -3.39 6.85 3.36
N VAL A 11 -2.83 6.29 2.28
CA VAL A 11 -2.53 7.03 1.05
C VAL A 11 -3.83 7.20 0.28
N ILE A 12 -4.44 8.38 0.39
CA ILE A 12 -5.74 8.68 -0.20
C ILE A 12 -5.66 8.50 -1.71
N GLU A 13 -4.58 8.91 -2.37
CA GLU A 13 -4.32 8.82 -3.80
C GLU A 13 -4.13 7.38 -4.30
N CYS A 14 -4.10 6.38 -3.43
CA CYS A 14 -4.04 4.98 -3.83
C CYS A 14 -5.38 4.58 -4.48
N LYS A 15 -5.31 4.05 -5.70
CA LYS A 15 -6.43 3.48 -6.46
C LYS A 15 -7.20 2.41 -5.70
N PHE A 16 -6.52 1.72 -4.80
CA PHE A 16 -7.08 0.63 -4.02
C PHE A 16 -7.47 1.05 -2.59
N HIS A 17 -7.31 2.32 -2.22
CA HIS A 17 -7.78 2.83 -0.94
C HIS A 17 -9.29 2.62 -0.80
N CYS A 18 -9.75 2.15 0.37
CA CYS A 18 -11.16 1.84 0.61
C CYS A 18 -12.06 3.08 0.60
N ASN A 19 -11.49 4.28 0.81
CA ASN A 19 -12.13 5.61 0.87
C ASN A 19 -13.05 5.84 2.08
N GLU A 20 -13.65 4.79 2.62
CA GLU A 20 -14.48 4.85 3.84
C GLU A 20 -13.62 4.75 5.12
N ASP A 21 -12.44 4.14 5.02
CA ASP A 21 -11.46 3.96 6.10
C ASP A 21 -10.02 3.87 5.57
N ASN A 22 -9.06 3.79 6.50
CA ASN A 22 -7.62 3.76 6.23
C ASN A 22 -7.10 2.35 5.89
N TYR A 23 -7.83 1.63 5.03
CA TYR A 23 -7.45 0.30 4.57
C TYR A 23 -7.42 0.19 3.05
N CYS A 24 -6.68 -0.81 2.58
CA CYS A 24 -6.61 -1.18 1.18
C CYS A 24 -7.66 -2.24 0.86
N THR A 25 -8.17 -2.23 -0.37
CA THR A 25 -9.11 -3.24 -0.89
C THR A 25 -8.40 -4.45 -1.51
N LEU A 26 -7.07 -4.41 -1.64
CA LEU A 26 -6.28 -5.53 -2.14
C LEU A 26 -6.25 -6.68 -1.13
N ASN A 27 -6.29 -7.92 -1.63
CA ASN A 27 -6.08 -9.11 -0.80
C ASN A 27 -4.60 -9.39 -0.50
N LYS A 28 -3.69 -8.85 -1.33
CA LYS A 28 -2.24 -9.01 -1.21
C LYS A 28 -1.56 -7.74 -1.71
N ILE A 29 -0.48 -7.36 -1.06
CA ILE A 29 0.47 -6.35 -1.55
C ILE A 29 1.83 -6.98 -1.81
N GLN A 30 2.63 -6.32 -2.64
CA GLN A 30 4.04 -6.60 -2.81
C GLN A 30 4.84 -5.44 -2.23
N VAL A 31 5.73 -5.73 -1.29
CA VAL A 31 6.72 -4.75 -0.81
C VAL A 31 7.94 -4.85 -1.71
N VAL A 32 8.44 -3.70 -2.18
CA VAL A 32 9.62 -3.62 -3.05
C VAL A 32 10.66 -2.68 -2.46
N SER A 33 11.91 -2.84 -2.86
CA SER A 33 12.97 -1.88 -2.53
C SER A 33 13.15 -0.90 -3.67
N HIS A 34 13.17 0.39 -3.37
CA HIS A 34 13.43 1.43 -4.37
C HIS A 34 14.88 1.40 -4.88
N THR A 35 15.83 1.10 -4.00
CA THR A 35 17.27 1.28 -4.23
C THR A 35 18.07 -0.02 -4.25
N GLY A 36 17.43 -1.19 -4.06
CA GLY A 36 18.07 -2.50 -4.03
C GLY A 36 18.79 -2.84 -2.72
N CYS A 37 19.04 -1.85 -1.86
CA CYS A 37 19.53 -2.02 -0.50
C CYS A 37 18.45 -1.58 0.50
N VAL A 38 18.04 -2.49 1.37
CA VAL A 38 17.06 -2.20 2.42
C VAL A 38 17.79 -1.92 3.73
N SER A 39 18.03 -0.63 4.02
CA SER A 39 18.64 -0.18 5.27
C SER A 39 17.67 0.59 6.17
N SER A 40 16.55 1.06 5.62
CA SER A 40 15.49 1.74 6.38
C SER A 40 14.12 1.48 5.76
N LYS A 41 13.05 1.82 6.51
CA LYS A 41 11.67 1.74 6.04
C LYS A 41 11.42 2.62 4.81
N GLU A 42 12.12 3.75 4.70
CA GLU A 42 11.99 4.66 3.56
C GLU A 42 12.58 4.04 2.28
N CYS A 43 13.42 3.01 2.38
CA CYS A 43 13.91 2.26 1.22
C CYS A 43 12.92 1.19 0.73
N THR A 44 11.80 0.99 1.45
CA THR A 44 10.76 0.01 1.11
C THR A 44 9.45 0.68 0.76
N ASP A 45 8.91 0.34 -0.41
CA ASP A 45 7.65 0.87 -0.92
C ASP A 45 6.62 -0.24 -1.12
N CYS A 46 5.34 0.14 -1.14
CA CYS A 46 4.27 -0.73 -1.62
C CYS A 46 4.33 -0.77 -3.16
N GLY A 47 4.93 -1.81 -3.72
CA GLY A 47 5.01 -2.04 -5.17
C GLY A 47 3.66 -2.35 -5.83
N SER A 48 2.61 -2.58 -5.05
CA SER A 48 1.23 -2.68 -5.55
C SER A 48 0.51 -1.33 -5.63
N PHE A 49 1.16 -0.23 -5.23
CA PHE A 49 0.59 1.10 -5.32
C PHE A 49 0.31 1.50 -6.78
N SER A 50 -0.88 2.04 -7.00
CA SER A 50 -1.27 2.70 -8.25
C SER A 50 -2.00 3.97 -7.88
N ARG A 51 -1.71 5.08 -8.56
CA ARG A 51 -2.46 6.33 -8.37
C ARG A 51 -3.87 6.20 -8.95
N LYS A 52 -4.87 6.79 -8.29
CA LYS A 52 -6.22 7.00 -8.84
C LYS A 52 -6.28 8.18 -9.80
#